data_AF-A0A4P1K363-F1
#
_entry.id   AF-A0A4P1K363-F1
#
_cell.length_a   1.000
_cell.length_b   1.000
_cell.length_c   1.000
_cell.angle_alpha   90.00
_cell.angle_beta   90.00
_cell.angle_gamma   90.00
#
_symmetry.space_group_name_H-M   'P 1'
#
loop_
_entity.id
_entity.type
_entity.pdbx_description
1 polymer ?
#
loop_
_entity_poly.entity_id
_entity_poly.type
_entity_poly.pdbx_seq_one_letter_code
_entity_poly.pdbx_strand_id
1 'polypeptide(L)'
;MTDDAREPGPENDQPAVTPPAAKSRFALSGTVLGGAAVAMSAVALALSAAPYLSGGFGGKVRDYLISNPQVLDEVLAARETMESQSRVQTINAAAAANPALLAADARDPAFGPANAKVTVIEFFDFRCPGCKAVAPEYRALMAAHPDVRFVFKDWPILDRGRGRLLAIRRPRRPGRASTRQVSSRL
;
A
#
# COMPACT_ATOMS: atom_id res chain seq x y z
N MET A 1 24.78 -8.33 -6.71
CA MET A 1 25.92 -8.20 -5.78
C MET A 1 26.15 -6.71 -5.62
N THR A 2 25.76 -6.05 -4.54
CA THR A 2 25.87 -6.42 -3.13
C THR A 2 24.53 -6.32 -2.41
N ASP A 3 24.43 -7.14 -1.36
CA ASP A 3 23.36 -7.26 -0.40
C ASP A 3 23.55 -6.14 0.64
N ASP A 4 22.63 -5.18 0.72
CA ASP A 4 22.60 -4.19 1.79
C ASP A 4 21.39 -4.48 2.66
N ALA A 5 21.66 -5.22 3.72
CA ALA A 5 20.73 -5.54 4.79
C ALA A 5 20.15 -4.25 5.38
N ARG A 6 18.82 -4.22 5.45
CA ARG A 6 18.05 -3.17 6.11
C ARG A 6 18.39 -3.16 7.61
N GLU A 7 19.10 -2.13 8.05
CA GLU A 7 19.32 -1.90 9.48
C GLU A 7 17.98 -1.66 10.21
N PRO A 8 17.77 -2.28 11.39
CA PRO A 8 16.63 -1.99 12.23
C PRO A 8 16.72 -0.53 12.73
N GLY A 9 15.61 0.20 12.64
CA GLY A 9 15.50 1.56 13.19
C GLY A 9 15.78 1.61 14.69
N PRO A 10 16.01 2.79 15.27
CA PRO A 10 16.48 2.94 16.65
C PRO A 10 15.50 2.27 17.61
N GLU A 11 15.91 1.11 18.11
CA GLU A 11 15.35 0.46 19.29
C GLU A 11 15.47 1.46 20.43
N ASN A 12 14.36 1.71 21.10
CA ASN A 12 14.25 2.68 22.18
C ASN A 12 15.02 2.13 23.39
N ASP A 13 16.33 2.38 23.39
CA ASP A 13 17.27 2.04 24.46
C ASP A 13 17.01 2.98 25.66
N GLN A 14 15.85 2.80 26.29
CA GLN A 14 15.64 3.35 27.62
C GLN A 14 16.56 2.56 28.56
N PRO A 15 17.58 3.20 29.18
CA PRO A 15 18.39 2.51 30.16
C PRO A 15 17.46 1.96 31.22
N ALA A 16 17.55 0.66 31.46
CA ALA A 16 16.86 0.02 32.56
C ALA A 16 17.28 0.74 33.85
N VAL A 17 16.44 1.65 34.31
CA VAL A 17 16.58 2.26 35.63
C VAL A 17 16.26 1.15 36.61
N THR A 18 17.28 0.42 37.03
CA THR A 18 17.15 -0.54 38.12
C THR A 18 16.84 0.29 39.38
N PRO A 19 15.63 0.23 39.95
CA PRO A 19 15.38 0.91 41.20
C PRO A 19 16.31 0.28 42.26
N PRO A 20 16.95 1.07 43.14
CA PRO A 20 17.74 0.50 44.21
C PRO A 20 16.84 -0.45 45.00
N ALA A 21 17.36 -1.65 45.29
CA ALA A 21 16.65 -2.67 46.05
C ALA A 21 16.24 -2.10 47.41
N ALA A 22 15.03 -1.57 47.48
CA ALA A 22 14.41 -1.10 48.69
C ALA A 22 14.11 -2.33 49.53
N LYS A 23 14.97 -2.62 50.50
CA LYS A 23 14.77 -3.67 51.50
C LYS A 23 13.54 -3.27 52.31
N SER A 24 12.37 -3.73 51.87
CA SER A 24 11.10 -3.54 52.55
C SER A 24 11.15 -4.29 53.88
N ARG A 25 11.48 -3.55 54.94
CA ARG A 25 11.30 -3.98 56.33
C ARG A 25 9.92 -3.52 56.80
N PHE A 26 8.87 -3.96 56.12
CA PHE A 26 7.50 -3.78 56.60
C PHE A 26 6.80 -5.13 56.63
N ALA A 27 7.02 -5.83 57.73
CA ALA A 27 6.12 -6.88 58.19
C ALA A 27 4.91 -6.19 58.84
N LEU A 28 3.81 -6.04 58.09
CA LEU A 28 2.48 -5.76 58.66
C LEU A 28 1.39 -6.41 57.79
N SER A 29 0.68 -7.37 58.41
CA SER A 29 -0.62 -7.99 58.09
C SER A 29 -1.15 -7.91 56.65
N GLY A 30 -1.01 -9.04 55.94
CA GLY A 30 -1.20 -9.20 54.48
C GLY A 30 -2.61 -9.35 53.91
N THR A 31 -3.64 -8.69 54.42
CA THR A 31 -4.99 -8.71 53.78
C THR A 31 -5.58 -7.35 53.46
N VAL A 32 -5.17 -6.27 54.13
CA VAL A 32 -5.74 -4.93 53.91
C VAL A 32 -5.00 -4.15 52.81
N LEU A 33 -3.70 -4.39 52.60
CA LEU A 33 -2.89 -3.63 51.65
C LEU A 33 -3.09 -4.06 50.18
N GLY A 34 -3.40 -5.33 49.92
CA GLY A 34 -3.66 -5.84 48.56
C GLY A 34 -4.99 -5.35 47.98
N GLY A 35 -6.02 -5.24 48.83
CA GLY A 35 -7.33 -4.73 48.42
C GLY A 35 -7.30 -3.26 47.98
N ALA A 36 -6.52 -2.43 48.68
CA ALA A 36 -6.35 -1.02 48.33
C ALA A 36 -5.68 -0.82 46.96
N ALA A 37 -4.67 -1.64 46.64
CA ALA A 37 -3.97 -1.56 45.34
C ALA A 37 -4.87 -2.00 44.17
N VAL A 38 -5.65 -3.07 44.34
CA VAL A 38 -6.59 -3.54 43.30
C VAL A 38 -7.73 -2.54 43.11
N ALA A 39 -8.27 -1.97 44.20
CA ALA A 39 -9.31 -0.94 44.13
C ALA A 39 -8.80 0.33 43.41
N MET A 40 -7.58 0.78 43.71
CA MET A 40 -6.96 1.91 43.00
C MET A 40 -6.80 1.65 41.50
N SER A 41 -6.32 0.47 41.11
CA SER A 41 -6.18 0.11 39.68
C SER A 41 -7.54 0.01 38.97
N ALA A 42 -8.57 -0.52 39.63
CA ALA A 42 -9.91 -0.61 39.07
C ALA A 42 -10.53 0.78 38.87
N VAL A 43 -10.36 1.68 39.84
CA VAL A 43 -10.82 3.08 39.72
C VAL A 43 -10.05 3.79 38.61
N ALA A 44 -8.73 3.61 38.52
CA ALA A 44 -7.92 4.22 37.46
C ALA A 44 -8.34 3.76 36.06
N LEU A 45 -8.60 2.45 35.88
CA LEU A 45 -9.08 1.90 34.61
C LEU A 45 -10.50 2.38 34.27
N ALA A 46 -11.40 2.47 35.26
CA ALA A 46 -12.74 2.98 35.05
C ALA A 46 -12.71 4.46 34.61
N LEU A 47 -11.85 5.29 35.21
CA LEU A 47 -11.70 6.69 34.86
C LEU A 47 -11.11 6.89 33.46
N SER A 48 -10.14 6.06 33.05
CA SER A 48 -9.54 6.15 31.71
C SER A 48 -10.46 5.63 30.61
N ALA A 49 -11.28 4.61 30.90
CA ALA A 49 -12.25 4.05 29.97
C ALA A 49 -13.54 4.90 29.85
N ALA A 50 -13.89 5.69 30.88
CA ALA A 50 -15.09 6.53 30.89
C ALA A 50 -15.32 7.40 29.63
N PRO A 51 -14.32 8.14 29.08
CA PRO A 51 -14.52 8.91 27.85
C PRO A 51 -14.76 8.05 26.60
N TYR A 52 -14.32 6.79 26.59
CA TYR A 52 -14.56 5.85 25.50
C TYR A 52 -15.93 5.16 25.62
N LEU A 53 -16.42 4.95 26.85
CA LEU A 53 -17.71 4.31 27.15
C LEU A 53 -18.90 5.29 27.10
N SER A 54 -18.67 6.58 27.36
CA SER A 54 -19.73 7.60 27.47
C SER A 54 -20.37 8.03 26.15
N GLY A 55 -19.96 7.46 25.01
CA GLY A 55 -20.59 7.73 23.71
C GLY A 55 -20.44 9.19 23.28
N GLY A 56 -19.27 9.56 22.77
CA GLY A 56 -19.01 10.94 22.32
C GLY A 56 -17.61 11.19 21.76
N PHE A 57 -16.69 10.23 21.94
CA PHE A 57 -15.33 10.32 21.42
C PHE A 57 -15.29 10.48 19.89
N GLY A 58 -16.06 9.68 19.14
CA GLY A 58 -16.04 9.73 17.66
C GLY A 58 -16.50 11.08 17.09
N GLY A 59 -17.49 11.72 17.71
CA GLY A 59 -17.93 13.08 17.36
C GLY A 59 -16.82 14.10 17.58
N LYS A 60 -16.18 14.07 18.77
CA LYS A 60 -15.06 14.97 19.09
C LYS A 60 -13.86 14.78 18.17
N VAL A 61 -13.51 13.54 17.80
CA VAL A 61 -12.42 13.27 16.85
C VAL A 61 -12.78 13.83 15.47
N ARG A 62 -14.01 13.61 14.99
CA ARG A 62 -14.48 14.19 13.72
C ARG A 62 -14.45 15.72 13.75
N ASP A 63 -14.97 16.33 14.80
CA ASP A 63 -14.99 17.79 14.97
C ASP A 63 -13.56 18.35 15.02
N TYR A 64 -12.64 17.66 15.70
CA TYR A 64 -11.23 17.99 15.72
C TYR A 64 -10.60 17.90 14.32
N LEU A 65 -10.81 16.82 13.57
CA LEU A 65 -10.26 16.67 12.23
C LEU A 65 -10.80 17.72 11.24
N ILE A 66 -12.08 18.11 11.38
CA ILE A 66 -12.69 19.15 10.54
C ILE A 66 -12.22 20.56 10.92
N SER A 67 -12.07 20.84 12.22
CA SER A 67 -11.54 22.12 12.71
C SER A 67 -10.03 22.27 12.58
N ASN A 68 -9.32 21.17 12.30
CA ASN A 68 -7.87 21.12 12.15
C ASN A 68 -7.46 20.36 10.87
N PRO A 69 -7.82 20.85 9.67
CA PRO A 69 -7.52 20.16 8.40
C PRO A 69 -6.01 19.94 8.18
N GLN A 70 -5.15 20.80 8.74
CA GLN A 70 -3.70 20.66 8.68
C GLN A 70 -3.17 19.32 9.23
N VAL A 71 -3.90 18.71 10.18
CA VAL A 71 -3.53 17.40 10.73
C VAL A 71 -3.62 16.31 9.65
N LEU A 72 -4.55 16.44 8.70
CA LEU A 72 -4.67 15.48 7.61
C LEU A 72 -3.49 15.59 6.64
N ASP A 73 -3.01 16.80 6.37
CA ASP A 73 -1.84 17.02 5.51
C ASP A 73 -0.58 16.45 6.15
N GLU A 74 -0.39 16.66 7.46
CA GLU A 74 0.73 16.08 8.22
C GLU A 74 0.69 14.55 8.21
N VAL A 75 -0.50 13.96 8.36
CA VAL A 75 -0.68 12.50 8.30
C VAL A 75 -0.38 11.96 6.91
N LEU A 76 -0.86 12.63 5.85
CA LEU A 76 -0.60 12.24 4.47
C LEU A 76 0.90 12.37 4.15
N ALA A 77 1.54 13.46 4.55
CA ALA A 77 2.98 13.68 4.38
C ALA A 77 3.82 12.64 5.15
N ALA A 78 3.43 12.34 6.40
CA ALA A 78 4.06 11.29 7.20
C ALA A 78 3.90 9.92 6.54
N ARG A 79 2.70 9.60 6.02
CA ARG A 79 2.45 8.35 5.28
C ARG A 79 3.28 8.26 4.01
N GLU A 80 3.34 9.31 3.22
CA GLU A 80 4.12 9.30 1.98
C GLU A 80 5.62 9.16 2.27
N THR A 81 6.12 9.80 3.33
CA THR A 81 7.51 9.62 3.78
C THR A 81 7.80 8.17 4.14
N MET A 82 6.92 7.51 4.90
CA MET A 82 7.07 6.10 5.29
C MET A 82 6.86 5.11 4.13
N GLU A 83 5.94 5.43 3.21
CA GLU A 83 5.57 4.56 2.09
C GLU A 83 6.49 4.73 0.88
N SER A 84 7.23 5.82 0.73
CA SER A 84 8.06 6.09 -0.46
C SER A 84 9.04 4.96 -0.80
N GLN A 85 9.74 4.43 0.21
CA GLN A 85 10.71 3.34 0.03
C GLN A 85 10.03 1.99 -0.25
N SER A 86 8.95 1.69 0.47
CA SER A 86 8.24 0.42 0.31
C SER A 86 7.40 0.39 -0.97
N ARG A 87 6.89 1.53 -1.42
CA ARG A 87 6.08 1.67 -2.64
C ARG A 87 6.91 1.38 -3.88
N VAL A 88 8.10 1.96 -4.02
CA VAL A 88 8.98 1.69 -5.16
C VAL A 88 9.37 0.21 -5.20
N GLN A 89 9.74 -0.37 -4.05
CA GLN A 89 10.06 -1.79 -3.96
C GLN A 89 8.86 -2.68 -4.31
N THR A 90 7.67 -2.33 -3.83
CA THR A 90 6.43 -3.06 -4.12
C THR A 90 6.07 -3.00 -5.60
N ILE A 91 6.19 -1.81 -6.23
CA ILE A 91 5.96 -1.63 -7.66
C ILE A 91 7.00 -2.42 -8.47
N ASN A 92 8.28 -2.35 -8.09
CA ASN A 92 9.35 -3.10 -8.75
C ASN A 92 9.14 -4.62 -8.62
N ALA A 93 8.74 -5.10 -7.45
CA ALA A 93 8.42 -6.51 -7.23
C ALA A 93 7.21 -6.95 -8.07
N ALA A 94 6.15 -6.13 -8.15
CA ALA A 94 4.99 -6.40 -8.98
C ALA A 94 5.34 -6.39 -10.48
N ALA A 95 6.17 -5.45 -10.92
CA ALA A 95 6.70 -5.38 -12.28
C ALA A 95 7.53 -6.61 -12.63
N ALA A 96 8.45 -7.01 -11.74
CA ALA A 96 9.28 -8.19 -11.90
C ALA A 96 8.45 -9.49 -11.93
N ALA A 97 7.37 -9.56 -11.16
CA ALA A 97 6.44 -10.69 -11.16
C ALA A 97 5.57 -10.75 -12.44
N ASN A 98 5.43 -9.64 -13.17
CA ASN A 98 4.56 -9.53 -14.34
C ASN A 98 5.29 -8.94 -15.56
N PRO A 99 6.40 -9.55 -16.02
CA PRO A 99 7.25 -8.97 -17.08
C PRO A 99 6.49 -8.81 -18.41
N ALA A 100 5.48 -9.64 -18.67
CA ALA A 100 4.65 -9.56 -19.86
C ALA A 100 3.85 -8.24 -19.95
N LEU A 101 3.49 -7.61 -18.83
CA LEU A 101 2.82 -6.30 -18.85
C LEU A 101 3.75 -5.20 -19.35
N LEU A 102 5.05 -5.38 -19.16
CA LEU A 102 6.11 -4.44 -19.53
C LEU A 102 6.88 -4.89 -20.78
N ALA A 103 6.50 -6.00 -21.41
CA ALA A 103 7.10 -6.41 -22.67
C ALA A 103 6.56 -5.51 -23.81
N ALA A 104 7.43 -5.04 -24.70
CA ALA A 104 6.99 -4.36 -25.92
C ALA A 104 6.29 -5.36 -26.86
N ASP A 105 5.03 -5.11 -27.22
CA ASP A 105 4.32 -5.89 -28.23
C ASP A 105 4.57 -5.27 -29.62
N ALA A 106 4.55 -6.08 -30.68
CA ALA A 106 4.71 -5.58 -32.05
C ALA A 106 3.61 -4.61 -32.48
N ARG A 107 2.45 -4.62 -31.80
CA ARG A 107 1.32 -3.71 -32.03
C ARG A 107 1.48 -2.38 -31.32
N ASP A 108 2.40 -2.28 -30.35
CA ASP A 108 2.64 -1.04 -29.61
C ASP A 108 3.57 -0.13 -30.44
N PRO A 109 3.20 1.14 -30.68
CA PRO A 109 4.10 2.11 -31.28
C PRO A 109 5.36 2.26 -30.43
N ALA A 110 6.52 2.17 -31.08
CA ALA A 110 7.81 2.32 -30.41
C ALA A 110 8.77 3.19 -31.22
N PHE A 111 9.57 3.98 -30.51
CA PHE A 111 10.51 4.93 -31.06
C PHE A 111 11.88 4.76 -30.39
N GLY A 112 12.94 5.08 -31.12
CA GLY A 112 14.33 4.88 -30.67
C GLY A 112 14.86 3.45 -30.92
N PRO A 113 16.13 3.19 -30.53
CA PRO A 113 16.82 1.95 -30.85
C PRO A 113 16.16 0.71 -30.25
N ALA A 114 16.07 -0.40 -31.00
CA ALA A 114 15.52 -1.65 -30.47
C ALA A 114 16.40 -2.29 -29.37
N ASN A 115 17.69 -1.96 -29.36
CA ASN A 115 18.70 -2.43 -28.41
C ASN A 115 19.08 -1.35 -27.37
N ALA A 116 18.23 -0.35 -27.15
CA ALA A 116 18.46 0.68 -26.14
C ALA A 116 18.65 0.05 -24.75
N LYS A 117 19.58 0.59 -23.96
CA LYS A 117 19.84 0.13 -22.58
C LYS A 117 18.67 0.46 -21.64
N VAL A 118 17.94 1.52 -21.94
CA VAL A 118 16.77 1.98 -21.19
C VAL A 118 15.57 1.98 -22.13
N THR A 119 14.48 1.37 -21.68
CA THR A 119 13.18 1.43 -22.35
C THR A 119 12.16 2.06 -21.41
N VAL A 120 11.51 3.11 -21.86
CA VAL A 120 10.38 3.75 -21.17
C VAL A 120 9.08 3.25 -21.79
N ILE A 121 8.15 2.82 -20.94
CA ILE A 121 6.84 2.33 -21.37
C ILE A 121 5.80 3.30 -20.83
N GLU A 122 5.12 4.00 -21.73
CA GLU A 122 4.04 4.91 -21.38
C GLU A 122 2.70 4.22 -21.56
N PHE A 123 1.96 4.05 -20.45
CA PHE A 123 0.57 3.69 -20.48
C PHE A 123 -0.28 4.95 -20.63
N PHE A 124 -1.05 5.05 -21.70
CA PHE A 124 -1.84 6.24 -21.99
C PHE A 124 -3.26 5.87 -22.45
N ASP A 125 -4.20 6.81 -22.36
CA ASP A 125 -5.56 6.66 -22.87
C ASP A 125 -5.85 7.83 -23.82
N PHE A 126 -6.27 7.56 -25.05
CA PHE A 126 -6.61 8.58 -26.06
C PHE A 126 -7.73 9.54 -25.63
N ARG A 127 -8.52 9.17 -24.62
CA ARG A 127 -9.61 9.99 -24.07
C ARG A 127 -9.22 10.69 -22.77
N CYS A 128 -8.02 10.47 -22.24
CA CYS A 128 -7.54 11.16 -21.05
C CYS A 128 -7.04 12.58 -21.40
N PRO A 129 -7.67 13.65 -20.85
CA PRO A 129 -7.20 15.02 -21.06
C PRO A 129 -5.78 15.26 -20.54
N GLY A 130 -5.42 14.63 -19.41
CA GLY A 130 -4.07 14.69 -18.85
C GLY A 130 -3.03 14.08 -19.79
N CYS A 131 -3.29 12.90 -20.36
CA CYS A 131 -2.39 12.28 -21.34
C CYS A 131 -2.19 13.16 -22.58
N LYS A 132 -3.24 13.86 -23.05
CA LYS A 132 -3.12 14.81 -24.17
C LYS A 132 -2.29 16.04 -23.79
N ALA A 133 -2.47 16.53 -22.57
CA ALA A 133 -1.76 17.70 -22.07
C ALA A 133 -0.25 17.48 -21.98
N VAL A 134 0.20 16.26 -21.57
CA VAL A 134 1.63 15.93 -21.40
C VAL A 134 2.34 15.45 -22.68
N ALA A 135 1.60 15.25 -23.77
CA ALA A 135 2.14 14.73 -25.02
C ALA A 135 3.27 15.61 -25.63
N PRO A 136 3.21 16.96 -25.59
CA PRO A 136 4.32 17.82 -26.03
C PRO A 136 5.60 17.61 -25.23
N GLU A 137 5.51 17.50 -23.91
CA GLU A 137 6.64 17.29 -23.01
C GLU A 137 7.28 15.91 -23.26
N TYR A 138 6.44 14.90 -23.49
CA TYR A 138 6.95 13.56 -23.85
C TYR A 138 7.69 13.57 -25.18
N ARG A 139 7.19 14.30 -26.20
CA ARG A 139 7.92 14.49 -27.47
C ARG A 139 9.25 15.20 -27.26
N ALA A 140 9.31 16.21 -26.40
CA ALA A 140 10.56 16.89 -26.06
C ALA A 140 11.55 15.95 -25.35
N LEU A 141 11.07 15.12 -24.43
CA LEU A 141 11.88 14.10 -23.75
C LEU A 141 12.46 13.09 -24.74
N MET A 142 11.64 12.60 -25.68
CA MET A 142 12.11 11.70 -26.74
C MET A 142 13.18 12.33 -27.64
N ALA A 143 13.03 13.62 -27.97
CA ALA A 143 14.00 14.33 -28.77
C ALA A 143 15.33 14.56 -28.01
N ALA A 144 15.26 14.78 -26.70
CA ALA A 144 16.43 14.98 -25.85
C ALA A 144 17.22 13.68 -25.58
N HIS A 145 16.57 12.52 -25.65
CA HIS A 145 17.16 11.21 -25.33
C HIS A 145 17.02 10.21 -26.48
N PRO A 146 17.76 10.39 -27.59
CA PRO A 146 17.68 9.51 -28.76
C PRO A 146 18.23 8.09 -28.53
N ASP A 147 18.98 7.88 -27.44
CA ASP A 147 19.53 6.59 -27.00
C ASP A 147 18.53 5.73 -26.20
N VAL A 148 17.39 6.31 -25.82
CA VAL A 148 16.31 5.65 -25.07
C VAL A 148 15.25 5.12 -26.02
N ARG A 149 14.70 3.93 -25.72
CA ARG A 149 13.54 3.39 -26.42
C ARG A 149 12.26 3.81 -25.72
N PHE A 150 11.31 4.34 -26.45
CA PHE A 150 9.99 4.73 -25.93
C PHE A 150 8.92 3.83 -26.54
N VAL A 151 8.07 3.21 -25.71
CA VAL A 151 7.00 2.30 -26.13
C VAL A 151 5.68 2.79 -25.57
N PHE A 152 4.69 2.95 -26.43
CA PHE A 152 3.38 3.51 -26.07
C PHE A 152 2.33 2.39 -26.01
N LYS A 153 1.73 2.20 -24.84
CA LYS A 153 0.68 1.20 -24.58
C LYS A 153 -0.66 1.89 -24.33
N ASP A 154 -1.63 1.63 -25.21
CA ASP A 154 -2.99 2.10 -25.03
C ASP A 154 -3.68 1.34 -23.88
N TRP A 155 -4.14 2.07 -22.88
CA TRP A 155 -4.76 1.57 -21.65
C TRP A 155 -6.06 2.34 -21.37
N PRO A 156 -7.16 1.96 -22.05
CA PRO A 156 -8.40 2.73 -22.10
C PRO A 156 -9.24 2.66 -20.80
N ILE A 157 -8.75 3.26 -19.70
CA ILE A 157 -9.41 3.25 -18.39
C ILE A 157 -10.70 4.07 -18.36
N LEU A 158 -10.82 5.06 -19.25
CA LEU A 158 -11.99 5.94 -19.25
C LEU A 158 -13.15 5.34 -20.09
N ASP A 159 -12.99 4.17 -20.71
CA ASP A 159 -13.91 3.63 -21.75
C ASP A 159 -15.16 2.97 -21.15
N ARG A 160 -15.59 3.47 -19.99
CA ARG A 160 -16.79 3.04 -19.27
C ARG A 160 -18.03 3.49 -20.04
N GLY A 161 -18.41 2.70 -21.04
CA GLY A 161 -19.58 2.92 -21.88
C GLY A 161 -19.66 2.03 -23.12
N ARG A 162 -18.57 1.37 -23.53
CA ARG A 162 -18.62 0.34 -24.59
C ARG A 162 -17.92 -0.91 -24.11
N GLY A 163 -18.70 -1.78 -23.45
CA GLY A 163 -18.21 -3.05 -22.96
C GLY A 163 -17.61 -3.91 -24.07
N ARG A 164 -16.31 -4.17 -24.00
CA ARG A 164 -15.74 -5.48 -24.31
C ARG A 164 -14.30 -5.57 -23.81
N LEU A 165 -14.14 -6.25 -22.67
CA LEU A 165 -13.32 -7.45 -22.64
C LEU A 165 -12.01 -7.37 -23.46
N LEU A 166 -11.00 -6.62 -23.01
CA LEU A 166 -9.64 -7.14 -23.15
C LEU A 166 -9.52 -8.27 -22.13
N ALA A 167 -10.04 -9.44 -22.54
CA ALA A 167 -9.78 -10.69 -21.86
C ALA A 167 -8.26 -10.85 -21.78
N ILE A 168 -7.71 -10.78 -20.58
CA ILE A 168 -6.61 -11.66 -20.22
C ILE A 168 -7.10 -13.05 -20.64
N ARG A 169 -6.60 -13.53 -21.78
CA ARG A 169 -7.02 -14.78 -22.40
C ARG A 169 -6.52 -15.91 -21.51
N ARG A 170 -7.32 -16.23 -20.50
CA ARG A 170 -7.11 -17.37 -19.61
C ARG A 170 -6.96 -18.62 -20.49
N PRO A 171 -5.87 -19.40 -20.37
CA PRO A 171 -5.69 -20.58 -21.21
C PRO A 171 -6.89 -21.52 -21.02
N ARG A 172 -7.46 -21.99 -22.15
CA ARG A 172 -8.54 -22.98 -22.15
C ARG A 172 -8.06 -24.21 -21.41
N ARG A 173 -8.67 -24.52 -20.26
CA ARG A 173 -8.51 -25.84 -19.64
C ARG A 173 -8.98 -26.90 -20.65
N PRO A 174 -8.22 -27.98 -20.91
CA PRO A 174 -8.71 -29.07 -21.74
C PRO A 174 -9.99 -29.64 -21.12
N GLY A 175 -11.03 -29.74 -21.93
CA GLY A 175 -12.37 -30.13 -21.51
C GLY A 175 -12.38 -31.52 -20.90
N ARG A 176 -12.97 -31.64 -19.70
CA ARG A 176 -13.31 -32.92 -19.11
C ARG A 176 -14.44 -33.52 -19.94
N ALA A 177 -14.19 -34.66 -20.59
CA ALA A 177 -15.21 -35.38 -21.35
C ALA A 177 -16.39 -35.71 -20.41
N SER A 178 -17.55 -35.13 -20.70
CA SER A 178 -18.80 -35.43 -20.00
C SER A 178 -19.42 -36.65 -20.65
N THR A 179 -19.26 -37.81 -20.04
CA THR A 179 -19.96 -39.04 -20.43
C THR A 179 -21.47 -38.80 -20.33
N ARG A 180 -22.16 -38.72 -21.47
CA ARG A 180 -23.64 -38.70 -21.51
C ARG A 180 -24.13 -40.10 -21.16
N GLN A 181 -24.74 -40.24 -19.99
CA GLN A 181 -25.52 -41.43 -19.66
C GLN A 181 -26.89 -41.30 -20.33
N VAL A 182 -27.12 -42.12 -21.35
CA VAL A 182 -28.43 -42.26 -22.01
C VAL A 182 -29.31 -43.08 -21.08
N SER A 183 -30.22 -42.43 -20.35
CA SER A 183 -31.27 -43.12 -19.60
C SER A 183 -32.42 -43.42 -20.55
N SER A 184 -32.49 -44.68 -20.96
CA SER A 184 -33.65 -45.26 -21.64
C SER A 184 -34.80 -45.37 -20.63
N ARG A 185 -35.97 -44.83 -20.97
CA ARG A 185 -37.25 -45.14 -20.31
C ARG A 185 -38.29 -45.43 -21.39
N LEU A 186 -38.67 -46.70 -21.44
CA LEU A 186 -40.06 -47.12 -21.64
C LEU A 186 -40.75 -47.06 -20.27
#